data_AF-A0A6P3X9H7-F1
#
_entry.id   AF-A0A6P3X9H7-F1
#
_cell.length_a   1.000
_cell.length_b   1.000
_cell.length_c   1.000
_cell.angle_alpha   90.00
_cell.angle_beta   90.00
_cell.angle_gamma   90.00
#
_symmetry.space_group_name_H-M   'P 1'
#
loop_
_entity.id
_entity.type
_entity.pdbx_description
1 polymer ?
#
loop_
_entity_poly.entity_id
_entity_poly.type
_entity_poly.pdbx_seq_one_letter_code
_entity_poly.pdbx_strand_id
1 'polypeptide(L)'
;MMRQSNIQQHTMTLWNKEKPEENCRDLSEDNMHDTFCSEEKIAESSFYTPEQFSVHQNSKESTKTLFKHNEPNNQNDDLINFVKMCKQKLDRDELPANFDQWTVEQQHDHLMSNVDKYFPNIPASLRFILPGIFKDGDCGRSASERPGWLDVDKFRRGQKFAQNYYAGICIAQVTSLLQLFTLQDGLKTLILSRKSDTPYKAFKRYLSTVIRVNHWYLEDPWDRRTQAHRDIEEVRNMHLAMRRRLCSYDNKQIDAGSQILQLYCPLQEVLLKDFRDSCPVASDFQCPFTMTRTKSLNQGDMSITQCGFIGLIVLYPEQFGLHNVCDEDLEAFCHMWRGLGYLLGVEDRYNFCRGSLLEIQQRVKDTLEYWIKPNLSLVTPEWEHMLICLWKGLRYYLPTSTYRVHLLYFCNVLELNMLGLYKSLSFREKAIYLWSIFMFMYLARLPIVVAIMNAVTRRCLNLAVNFRPEKRHKLKKRSDENIL
;
A
#
# COMPACT_ATOMS: atom_id res chain seq x y z
N MET A 1 -24.78 -28.92 0.74
CA MET A 1 -24.45 -28.28 2.03
C MET A 1 -23.26 -28.89 2.77
N MET A 2 -22.91 -30.19 2.66
CA MET A 2 -21.62 -30.72 3.18
C MET A 2 -20.51 -30.92 2.13
N ARG A 3 -20.83 -30.87 0.82
CA ARG A 3 -19.85 -31.11 -0.25
C ARG A 3 -19.01 -29.89 -0.68
N GLN A 4 -19.37 -28.67 -0.29
CA GLN A 4 -18.69 -27.45 -0.75
C GLN A 4 -17.70 -26.87 0.27
N SER A 5 -17.92 -27.05 1.59
CA SER A 5 -16.88 -26.75 2.59
C SER A 5 -15.67 -27.67 2.42
N ASN A 6 -15.90 -28.92 2.00
CA ASN A 6 -14.83 -29.85 1.69
C ASN A 6 -13.99 -29.43 0.48
N ILE A 7 -14.49 -28.71 -0.53
CA ILE A 7 -13.64 -28.34 -1.69
C ILE A 7 -12.66 -27.22 -1.31
N GLN A 8 -13.09 -26.24 -0.49
CA GLN A 8 -12.23 -25.17 0.01
C GLN A 8 -11.24 -25.66 1.08
N GLN A 9 -11.64 -26.56 1.98
CA GLN A 9 -10.72 -27.11 2.98
C GLN A 9 -9.76 -28.14 2.37
N HIS A 10 -10.21 -28.99 1.44
CA HIS A 10 -9.41 -30.11 0.93
C HIS A 10 -8.34 -29.68 -0.09
N THR A 11 -8.56 -28.59 -0.83
CA THR A 11 -7.50 -27.99 -1.67
C THR A 11 -6.39 -27.33 -0.83
N MET A 12 -6.70 -26.79 0.35
CA MET A 12 -5.71 -26.25 1.29
C MET A 12 -4.99 -27.33 2.13
N THR A 13 -5.67 -28.42 2.52
CA THR A 13 -5.03 -29.48 3.34
C THR A 13 -4.02 -30.31 2.55
N LEU A 14 -4.22 -30.46 1.22
CA LEU A 14 -3.27 -31.16 0.36
C LEU A 14 -1.99 -30.35 0.13
N TRP A 15 -2.07 -29.01 0.13
CA TRP A 15 -0.92 -28.16 -0.16
C TRP A 15 0.00 -27.92 1.05
N ASN A 16 -0.55 -27.84 2.28
CA ASN A 16 0.26 -27.69 3.50
C ASN A 16 1.00 -28.98 3.93
N LYS A 17 0.79 -30.12 3.26
CA LYS A 17 1.46 -31.39 3.57
C LYS A 17 2.59 -31.77 2.63
N GLU A 18 2.77 -31.08 1.51
CA GLU A 18 3.80 -31.40 0.52
C GLU A 18 4.60 -30.13 0.16
N LYS A 19 5.51 -29.73 1.06
CA LYS A 19 6.73 -29.02 0.65
C LYS A 19 7.78 -30.10 0.35
N PRO A 20 8.11 -30.40 -0.91
CA PRO A 20 9.37 -31.07 -1.19
C PRO A 20 10.49 -30.05 -0.97
N GLU A 21 11.51 -30.46 -0.21
CA GLU A 21 12.82 -29.79 -0.24
C GLU A 21 13.39 -29.96 -1.65
N GLU A 22 13.29 -28.93 -2.49
CA GLU A 22 13.90 -28.95 -3.81
C GLU A 22 15.27 -28.27 -3.79
N ASN A 23 16.26 -29.12 -4.06
CA ASN A 23 17.68 -28.86 -4.14
C ASN A 23 17.98 -27.88 -5.29
N CYS A 24 18.64 -26.75 -4.99
CA CYS A 24 19.17 -25.84 -6.01
C CYS A 24 20.20 -26.58 -6.88
N ARG A 25 20.01 -26.54 -8.20
CA ARG A 25 21.12 -26.78 -9.13
C ARG A 25 21.84 -25.46 -9.36
N ASP A 26 23.05 -25.36 -8.83
CA ASP A 26 24.04 -24.39 -9.26
C ASP A 26 24.28 -24.55 -10.76
N LEU A 27 23.97 -23.50 -11.52
CA LEU A 27 24.52 -23.33 -12.87
C LEU A 27 25.73 -22.40 -12.74
N SER A 28 26.85 -22.99 -12.34
CA SER A 28 28.16 -22.38 -12.49
C SER A 28 28.59 -22.38 -13.96
N GLU A 29 29.25 -21.30 -14.34
CA GLU A 29 29.89 -21.03 -15.63
C GLU A 29 30.77 -22.20 -16.12
N ASP A 30 30.59 -22.63 -17.38
CA ASP A 30 31.65 -22.67 -18.39
C ASP A 30 31.20 -23.27 -19.73
N ASN A 31 31.62 -22.60 -20.81
CA ASN A 31 31.77 -23.04 -22.20
C ASN A 31 30.55 -23.52 -23.00
N MET A 32 29.96 -22.58 -23.76
CA MET A 32 29.80 -22.81 -25.20
C MET A 32 29.91 -21.49 -25.97
N HIS A 33 31.11 -21.23 -26.46
CA HIS A 33 31.38 -20.26 -27.51
C HIS A 33 30.66 -20.65 -28.80
N ASP A 34 30.22 -19.62 -29.53
CA ASP A 34 29.92 -19.59 -30.96
C ASP A 34 28.85 -20.56 -31.46
N THR A 35 27.64 -20.04 -31.65
CA THR A 35 27.01 -19.83 -32.97
C THR A 35 25.59 -19.33 -32.74
N PHE A 36 25.38 -18.01 -32.85
CA PHE A 36 24.13 -17.33 -33.27
C PHE A 36 24.32 -15.83 -32.95
N CYS A 37 25.31 -15.23 -33.61
CA CYS A 37 25.50 -13.78 -33.64
C CYS A 37 25.19 -13.30 -35.06
N SER A 38 23.90 -13.24 -35.38
CA SER A 38 23.39 -12.49 -36.54
C SER A 38 21.86 -12.58 -36.53
N GLU A 39 21.22 -11.41 -36.52
CA GLU A 39 19.80 -11.17 -36.80
C GLU A 39 18.80 -11.26 -35.64
N GLU A 40 18.87 -10.31 -34.69
CA GLU A 40 17.66 -9.58 -34.22
C GLU A 40 18.06 -8.28 -33.50
N LYS A 41 18.52 -7.29 -34.27
CA LYS A 41 18.56 -5.89 -33.85
C LYS A 41 17.36 -5.19 -34.49
N ILE A 42 16.19 -5.20 -33.86
CA ILE A 42 15.09 -4.24 -34.12
C ILE A 42 14.31 -4.02 -32.81
N ALA A 43 14.22 -2.74 -32.41
CA ALA A 43 13.22 -2.12 -31.52
C ALA A 43 13.35 -2.25 -29.98
N GLU A 44 14.52 -1.97 -29.42
CA GLU A 44 14.65 -1.41 -28.05
C GLU A 44 15.13 0.05 -28.12
N SER A 45 14.30 0.95 -28.66
CA SER A 45 14.49 2.41 -28.48
C SER A 45 13.21 3.18 -28.80
N SER A 46 12.25 3.20 -27.88
CA SER A 46 11.18 4.21 -27.90
C SER A 46 10.58 4.43 -26.51
N PHE A 47 11.44 4.70 -25.53
CA PHE A 47 11.07 5.48 -24.36
C PHE A 47 12.01 6.69 -24.36
N TYR A 48 11.46 7.88 -24.13
CA TYR A 48 12.06 9.22 -24.27
C TYR A 48 11.78 9.97 -25.59
N THR A 49 10.70 10.76 -25.55
CA THR A 49 10.78 12.20 -25.83
C THR A 49 10.28 12.95 -24.59
N PRO A 50 11.09 13.81 -23.94
CA PRO A 50 10.65 14.58 -22.79
C PRO A 50 9.95 15.86 -23.25
N GLU A 51 8.65 15.78 -23.51
CA GLU A 51 7.81 16.97 -23.64
C GLU A 51 6.36 16.68 -23.22
N GLN A 52 5.84 17.56 -22.35
CA GLN A 52 4.43 17.69 -21.94
C GLN A 52 3.89 16.76 -20.82
N PHE A 53 4.46 16.92 -19.62
CA PHE A 53 3.66 17.05 -18.39
C PHE A 53 3.99 18.37 -17.68
N SER A 54 4.03 19.49 -18.42
CA SER A 54 3.90 20.81 -17.81
C SER A 54 2.42 21.07 -17.52
N VAL A 55 1.98 20.79 -16.30
CA VAL A 55 0.74 21.40 -15.81
C VAL A 55 1.03 22.89 -15.64
N HIS A 56 0.60 23.71 -16.59
CA HIS A 56 0.55 25.15 -16.40
C HIS A 56 -0.31 25.46 -15.17
N GLN A 57 0.35 25.76 -14.03
CA GLN A 57 -0.23 26.53 -12.95
C GLN A 57 -0.09 28.00 -13.32
N ASN A 58 -1.20 28.63 -13.72
CA ASN A 58 -1.35 30.06 -13.58
C ASN A 58 -1.56 30.38 -12.10
N SER A 59 -0.46 30.62 -11.39
CA SER A 59 -0.44 31.52 -10.24
C SER A 59 0.97 32.10 -10.11
N LYS A 60 1.30 33.04 -11.00
CA LYS A 60 2.38 33.99 -10.71
C LYS A 60 1.82 34.97 -9.69
N GLU A 61 2.10 34.73 -8.41
CA GLU A 61 2.22 35.81 -7.45
C GLU A 61 3.52 35.63 -6.68
N SER A 62 4.36 36.64 -6.82
CA SER A 62 5.66 36.77 -6.15
C SER A 62 5.47 36.83 -4.65
N THR A 63 6.00 35.84 -3.92
CA THR A 63 6.32 35.99 -2.50
C THR A 63 7.67 35.36 -2.22
N LYS A 64 8.72 36.03 -2.69
CA LYS A 64 9.99 36.05 -1.95
C LYS A 64 9.78 36.95 -0.73
N THR A 65 9.25 36.37 0.34
CA THR A 65 9.34 36.96 1.67
C THR A 65 9.65 35.88 2.68
N LEU A 66 10.79 36.08 3.31
CA LEU A 66 11.35 35.39 4.46
C LEU A 66 10.29 35.23 5.56
N PHE A 67 9.76 34.02 5.78
CA PHE A 67 8.95 33.72 6.96
C PHE A 67 9.71 32.78 7.89
N LYS A 68 10.22 33.38 8.96
CA LYS A 68 10.70 32.71 10.17
C LYS A 68 9.54 31.96 10.83
N HIS A 69 9.90 30.82 11.42
CA HIS A 69 9.15 29.92 12.30
C HIS A 69 7.85 30.44 12.93
N ASN A 70 6.80 29.66 12.75
CA ASN A 70 5.85 29.24 13.79
C ASN A 70 5.04 28.06 13.22
N GLU A 71 5.54 26.83 13.37
CA GLU A 71 4.70 25.64 13.17
C GLU A 71 3.70 25.56 14.34
N PRO A 72 2.40 25.38 14.08
CA PRO A 72 1.42 25.29 15.15
C PRO A 72 1.64 24.00 15.96
N ASN A 73 1.46 24.13 17.27
CA ASN A 73 1.75 23.22 18.38
C ASN A 73 0.97 21.87 18.36
N ASN A 74 0.50 21.40 17.20
CA ASN A 74 -0.53 20.36 17.08
C ASN A 74 -0.01 18.91 17.27
N GLN A 75 1.29 18.65 17.15
CA GLN A 75 1.85 17.35 17.57
C GLN A 75 1.75 17.17 19.10
N ASN A 76 1.78 18.27 19.85
CA ASN A 76 1.65 18.25 21.29
C ASN A 76 0.25 17.79 21.72
N ASP A 77 -0.80 18.19 20.99
CA ASP A 77 -2.17 17.78 21.28
C ASP A 77 -2.39 16.27 21.10
N ASP A 78 -1.84 15.68 20.04
CA ASP A 78 -1.92 14.22 19.80
C ASP A 78 -1.23 13.44 20.94
N LEU A 79 -0.08 13.93 21.40
CA LEU A 79 0.68 13.38 22.53
C LEU A 79 -0.10 13.46 23.84
N ILE A 80 -0.63 14.64 24.18
CA ILE A 80 -1.43 14.89 25.38
C ILE A 80 -2.65 13.97 25.41
N ASN A 81 -3.37 13.86 24.29
CA ASN A 81 -4.56 13.01 24.18
C ASN A 81 -4.22 11.53 24.36
N PHE A 82 -3.11 11.07 23.78
CA PHE A 82 -2.65 9.69 23.94
C PHE A 82 -2.32 9.37 25.41
N VAL A 83 -1.50 10.20 26.06
CA VAL A 83 -1.11 9.99 27.46
C VAL A 83 -2.32 10.04 28.39
N LYS A 84 -3.25 10.98 28.16
CA LYS A 84 -4.51 11.05 28.90
C LYS A 84 -5.33 9.78 28.75
N MET A 85 -5.42 9.23 27.54
CA MET A 85 -6.11 7.98 27.27
C MET A 85 -5.42 6.80 27.98
N CYS A 86 -4.09 6.72 27.96
CA CYS A 86 -3.35 5.69 28.69
C CYS A 86 -3.61 5.76 30.19
N LYS A 87 -3.59 6.95 30.80
CA LYS A 87 -3.90 7.14 32.23
C LYS A 87 -5.32 6.72 32.64
N GLN A 88 -6.27 6.73 31.70
CA GLN A 88 -7.65 6.35 31.95
C GLN A 88 -7.88 4.84 31.84
N LYS A 89 -7.06 4.15 31.03
CA LYS A 89 -7.29 2.77 30.63
C LYS A 89 -6.26 1.78 31.18
N LEU A 90 -5.04 2.24 31.47
CA LEU A 90 -4.02 1.44 32.14
C LEU A 90 -4.28 1.44 33.65
N ASP A 91 -3.93 0.34 34.30
CA ASP A 91 -3.99 0.26 35.76
C ASP A 91 -3.01 1.26 36.38
N ARG A 92 -3.48 2.03 37.37
CA ARG A 92 -2.65 3.01 38.07
C ARG A 92 -1.52 2.34 38.84
N ASP A 93 -1.74 1.11 39.33
CA ASP A 93 -0.74 0.38 40.11
C ASP A 93 0.42 -0.11 39.22
N GLU A 94 0.23 -0.16 37.90
CA GLU A 94 1.29 -0.51 36.94
C GLU A 94 2.14 0.69 36.49
N LEU A 95 1.67 1.91 36.73
CA LEU A 95 2.37 3.15 36.40
C LEU A 95 3.31 3.57 37.55
N PRO A 96 4.44 4.23 37.24
CA PRO A 96 5.32 4.79 38.27
C PRO A 96 4.57 5.71 39.24
N ALA A 97 4.90 5.66 40.54
CA ALA A 97 4.19 6.46 41.56
C ALA A 97 4.25 7.97 41.30
N ASN A 98 5.33 8.46 40.69
CA ASN A 98 5.52 9.86 40.30
C ASN A 98 5.13 10.14 38.83
N PHE A 99 4.49 9.20 38.14
CA PHE A 99 4.13 9.36 36.72
C PHE A 99 3.34 10.64 36.47
N ASP A 100 2.38 10.97 37.33
CA ASP A 100 1.57 12.19 37.22
C ASP A 100 2.33 13.50 37.45
N GLN A 101 3.54 13.44 38.00
CA GLN A 101 4.43 14.60 38.23
C GLN A 101 5.35 14.88 37.04
N TRP A 102 5.48 13.93 36.12
CA TRP A 102 6.31 14.06 34.92
C TRP A 102 5.66 14.95 33.87
N THR A 103 6.47 15.51 32.97
CA THR A 103 5.93 16.17 31.77
C THR A 103 5.26 15.14 30.85
N VAL A 104 4.40 15.61 29.94
CA VAL A 104 3.70 14.73 29.00
C VAL A 104 4.69 13.97 28.10
N GLU A 105 5.80 14.60 27.73
CA GLU A 105 6.88 13.98 26.95
C GLU A 105 7.55 12.85 27.75
N GLN A 106 7.87 13.10 29.02
CA GLN A 106 8.45 12.07 29.90
C GLN A 106 7.50 10.90 30.12
N GLN A 107 6.20 11.18 30.30
CA GLN A 107 5.16 10.14 30.40
C GLN A 107 5.08 9.30 29.12
N HIS A 108 5.04 9.95 27.96
CA HIS A 108 5.04 9.28 26.67
C HIS A 108 6.31 8.45 26.45
N ASP A 109 7.48 9.00 26.71
CA ASP A 109 8.76 8.32 26.48
C ASP A 109 8.90 7.08 27.37
N HIS A 110 8.39 7.15 28.61
CA HIS A 110 8.29 5.97 29.48
C HIS A 110 7.36 4.90 28.89
N LEU A 111 6.17 5.29 28.41
CA LEU A 111 5.23 4.36 27.77
C LEU A 111 5.85 3.72 26.51
N MET A 112 6.55 4.51 25.68
CA MET A 112 7.20 4.05 24.45
C MET A 112 8.45 3.18 24.71
N SER A 113 9.14 3.38 25.83
CA SER A 113 10.27 2.55 26.22
C SER A 113 9.84 1.20 26.82
N ASN A 114 8.57 1.08 27.21
CA ASN A 114 8.00 -0.10 27.86
C ASN A 114 6.73 -0.59 27.11
N VAL A 115 6.76 -0.55 25.77
CA VAL A 115 5.58 -0.89 24.94
C VAL A 115 5.14 -2.34 25.13
N ASP A 116 6.09 -3.23 25.39
CA ASP A 116 5.82 -4.64 25.70
C ASP A 116 5.00 -4.82 26.98
N LYS A 117 5.27 -4.00 28.01
CA LYS A 117 4.51 -3.99 29.26
C LYS A 117 3.12 -3.39 29.08
N TYR A 118 3.04 -2.18 28.50
CA TYR A 118 1.79 -1.39 28.49
C TYR A 118 0.87 -1.69 27.31
N PHE A 119 1.40 -2.25 26.22
CA PHE A 119 0.63 -2.57 25.01
C PHE A 119 0.90 -4.02 24.56
N PRO A 120 0.66 -5.02 25.43
CA PRO A 120 1.00 -6.41 25.14
C PRO A 120 0.23 -6.97 23.95
N ASN A 121 -0.98 -6.44 23.68
CA ASN A 121 -1.86 -6.83 22.58
C ASN A 121 -1.38 -6.35 21.20
N ILE A 122 -0.40 -5.43 21.13
CA ILE A 122 0.29 -5.13 19.88
C ILE A 122 1.31 -6.26 19.64
N PRO A 123 1.22 -6.99 18.51
CA PRO A 123 2.18 -8.04 18.18
C PRO A 123 3.61 -7.52 18.27
N ALA A 124 4.52 -8.32 18.85
CA ALA A 124 5.89 -7.90 19.13
C ALA A 124 6.61 -7.38 17.87
N SER A 125 6.35 -8.01 16.71
CA SER A 125 6.92 -7.61 15.42
C SER A 125 6.51 -6.21 14.97
N LEU A 126 5.37 -5.68 15.46
CA LEU A 126 4.76 -4.42 15.05
C LEU A 126 4.89 -3.28 16.06
N ARG A 127 5.34 -3.55 17.29
CA ARG A 127 5.45 -2.55 18.37
C ARG A 127 6.28 -1.32 18.00
N PHE A 128 7.23 -1.47 17.09
CA PHE A 128 8.07 -0.37 16.60
C PHE A 128 7.27 0.74 15.87
N ILE A 129 6.08 0.43 15.35
CA ILE A 129 5.23 1.40 14.64
C ILE A 129 4.59 2.39 15.60
N LEU A 130 4.25 1.97 16.83
CA LEU A 130 3.55 2.81 17.81
C LEU A 130 4.28 4.14 18.07
N PRO A 131 5.57 4.19 18.42
CA PRO A 131 6.26 5.48 18.59
C PRO A 131 6.33 6.30 17.30
N GLY A 132 6.21 5.67 16.12
CA GLY A 132 6.23 6.35 14.83
C GLY A 132 4.98 7.16 14.52
N ILE A 133 3.82 6.87 15.15
CA ILE A 133 2.59 7.62 14.88
C ILE A 133 2.64 9.07 15.36
N PHE A 134 3.59 9.39 16.26
CA PHE A 134 3.80 10.72 16.83
C PHE A 134 4.95 11.50 16.17
N LYS A 135 5.53 10.97 15.08
CA LYS A 135 6.67 11.58 14.37
C LYS A 135 6.29 11.94 12.95
N ASP A 136 6.81 13.04 12.43
CA ASP A 136 6.54 13.43 11.04
C ASP A 136 7.01 12.36 10.05
N GLY A 137 6.19 12.08 9.04
CA GLY A 137 6.43 11.00 8.07
C GLY A 137 7.67 11.20 7.21
N ASP A 138 8.24 12.40 7.17
CA ASP A 138 9.52 12.68 6.54
C ASP A 138 10.50 13.21 7.59
N CYS A 139 11.59 12.47 7.82
CA CYS A 139 12.65 12.86 8.76
C CYS A 139 13.60 13.95 8.23
N GLY A 140 13.35 14.50 7.03
CA GLY A 140 14.06 15.66 6.50
C GLY A 140 15.43 15.34 5.89
N ARG A 141 15.80 14.06 5.74
CA ARG A 141 17.10 13.67 5.16
C ARG A 141 17.23 14.02 3.67
N SER A 142 18.45 14.15 3.17
CA SER A 142 18.66 14.40 1.74
C SER A 142 18.23 13.20 0.89
N ALA A 143 17.53 13.45 -0.21
CA ALA A 143 17.15 12.41 -1.18
C ALA A 143 18.34 11.86 -1.99
N SER A 144 19.55 12.43 -1.82
CA SER A 144 20.78 11.96 -2.49
C SER A 144 21.69 11.14 -1.58
N GLU A 145 21.42 11.11 -0.28
CA GLU A 145 22.23 10.36 0.69
C GLU A 145 21.91 8.87 0.59
N ARG A 146 22.94 8.03 0.56
CA ARG A 146 22.80 6.57 0.61
C ARG A 146 23.00 6.10 2.05
N PRO A 147 22.13 5.24 2.60
CA PRO A 147 22.35 4.68 3.91
C PRO A 147 23.52 3.68 3.88
N GLY A 148 24.27 3.60 4.98
CA GLY A 148 25.43 2.69 5.08
C GLY A 148 25.09 1.19 4.98
N TRP A 149 23.82 0.81 5.21
CA TRP A 149 23.35 -0.56 5.05
C TRP A 149 22.90 -0.91 3.62
N LEU A 150 22.94 0.05 2.68
CA LEU A 150 22.46 -0.17 1.32
C LEU A 150 23.44 -1.07 0.53
N ASP A 151 23.04 -2.32 0.36
CA ASP A 151 23.57 -3.18 -0.71
C ASP A 151 22.94 -2.77 -2.05
N VAL A 152 23.76 -2.23 -2.96
CA VAL A 152 23.32 -1.71 -4.26
C VAL A 152 22.96 -2.84 -5.23
N ASP A 153 23.65 -3.97 -5.18
CA ASP A 153 23.40 -5.08 -6.10
C ASP A 153 22.14 -5.84 -5.68
N LYS A 154 21.91 -5.99 -4.38
CA LYS A 154 20.64 -6.47 -3.84
C LYS A 154 19.47 -5.54 -4.19
N PHE A 155 19.68 -4.22 -4.15
CA PHE A 155 18.67 -3.25 -4.58
C PHE A 155 18.31 -3.44 -6.06
N ARG A 156 19.32 -3.57 -6.93
CA ARG A 156 19.14 -3.82 -8.37
C ARG A 156 18.47 -5.17 -8.67
N ARG A 157 18.80 -6.21 -7.90
CA ARG A 157 18.10 -7.51 -8.00
C ARG A 157 16.60 -7.36 -7.67
N GLY A 158 16.27 -6.58 -6.63
CA GLY A 158 14.87 -6.24 -6.32
C GLY A 158 14.17 -5.48 -7.44
N GLN A 159 14.86 -4.55 -8.11
CA GLN A 159 14.35 -3.86 -9.31
C GLN A 159 14.09 -4.84 -10.45
N LYS A 160 15.03 -5.77 -10.72
CA LYS A 160 14.86 -6.79 -11.77
C LYS A 160 13.68 -7.71 -11.47
N PHE A 161 13.53 -8.15 -10.23
CA PHE A 161 12.37 -8.91 -9.78
C PHE A 161 11.07 -8.12 -10.04
N ALA A 162 11.04 -6.84 -9.68
CA ALA A 162 9.88 -5.98 -9.90
C ALA A 162 9.52 -5.82 -11.39
N GLN A 163 10.52 -5.82 -12.27
CA GLN A 163 10.32 -5.77 -13.72
C GLN A 163 9.81 -7.09 -14.29
N ASN A 164 10.33 -8.22 -13.81
CA ASN A 164 9.97 -9.56 -14.26
C ASN A 164 8.53 -9.93 -13.89
N TYR A 165 8.03 -9.44 -12.75
CA TYR A 165 6.69 -9.72 -12.25
C TYR A 165 5.76 -8.49 -12.22
N TYR A 166 6.05 -7.50 -13.07
CA TYR A 166 5.44 -6.17 -13.01
C TYR A 166 3.91 -6.16 -12.93
N ALA A 167 3.22 -6.94 -13.78
CA ALA A 167 1.76 -7.00 -13.78
C ALA A 167 1.20 -7.59 -12.47
N GLY A 168 1.78 -8.69 -11.98
CA GLY A 168 1.39 -9.31 -10.72
C GLY A 168 1.59 -8.37 -9.53
N ILE A 169 2.73 -7.68 -9.49
CA ILE A 169 3.04 -6.66 -8.47
C ILE A 169 2.05 -5.50 -8.52
N CYS A 170 1.73 -4.97 -9.70
CA CYS A 170 0.71 -3.92 -9.82
C CYS A 170 -0.66 -4.39 -9.30
N ILE A 171 -1.06 -5.63 -9.59
CA ILE A 171 -2.34 -6.20 -9.13
C ILE A 171 -2.34 -6.36 -7.61
N ALA A 172 -1.25 -6.87 -7.02
CA ALA A 172 -1.10 -6.98 -5.57
C ALA A 172 -1.15 -5.62 -4.88
N GLN A 173 -0.47 -4.61 -5.43
CA GLN A 173 -0.44 -3.24 -4.87
C GLN A 173 -1.76 -2.50 -5.02
N VAL A 174 -2.51 -2.74 -6.09
CA VAL A 174 -3.88 -2.22 -6.20
C VAL A 174 -4.78 -2.94 -5.19
N THR A 175 -4.66 -4.26 -5.08
CA THR A 175 -5.42 -5.08 -4.13
C THR A 175 -5.17 -4.63 -2.68
N SER A 176 -3.93 -4.27 -2.33
CA SER A 176 -3.61 -3.80 -0.98
C SER A 176 -4.23 -2.43 -0.63
N LEU A 177 -4.79 -1.68 -1.57
CA LEU A 177 -5.56 -0.48 -1.24
C LEU A 177 -6.87 -0.83 -0.51
N LEU A 178 -7.38 -2.05 -0.66
CA LEU A 178 -8.53 -2.57 0.12
C LEU A 178 -8.21 -2.59 1.62
N GLN A 179 -7.01 -3.06 1.99
CA GLN A 179 -6.55 -3.03 3.38
C GLN A 179 -6.13 -1.63 3.84
N LEU A 180 -5.44 -0.85 3.02
CA LEU A 180 -4.96 0.48 3.46
C LEU A 180 -6.12 1.44 3.74
N PHE A 181 -7.23 1.32 3.02
CA PHE A 181 -8.38 2.21 3.26
C PHE A 181 -9.12 1.87 4.55
N THR A 182 -8.89 0.72 5.20
CA THR A 182 -9.49 0.43 6.50
C THR A 182 -8.88 1.29 7.61
N LEU A 183 -7.71 1.90 7.37
CA LEU A 183 -7.08 2.85 8.29
C LEU A 183 -7.78 4.22 8.13
N GLN A 184 -8.64 4.56 9.09
CA GLN A 184 -9.55 5.70 8.97
C GLN A 184 -8.85 7.04 8.75
N ASP A 185 -7.78 7.34 9.49
CA ASP A 185 -7.05 8.61 9.33
C ASP A 185 -6.34 8.70 7.96
N GLY A 186 -5.83 7.57 7.47
CA GLY A 186 -5.30 7.45 6.10
C GLY A 186 -6.38 7.69 5.05
N LEU A 187 -7.55 7.04 5.18
CA LEU A 187 -8.67 7.23 4.26
C LEU A 187 -9.17 8.68 4.23
N LYS A 188 -9.34 9.31 5.40
CA LYS A 188 -9.74 10.72 5.51
C LYS A 188 -8.75 11.64 4.80
N THR A 189 -7.45 11.36 4.91
CA THR A 189 -6.40 12.09 4.19
C THR A 189 -6.58 12.00 2.67
N LEU A 190 -6.92 10.82 2.16
CA LEU A 190 -7.19 10.63 0.73
C LEU A 190 -8.43 11.40 0.26
N ILE A 191 -9.49 11.44 1.06
CA ILE A 191 -10.71 12.18 0.73
C ILE A 191 -10.44 13.69 0.78
N LEU A 192 -9.76 14.18 1.81
CA LEU A 192 -9.38 15.59 1.97
C LEU A 192 -8.50 16.11 0.83
N SER A 193 -7.74 15.23 0.18
CA SER A 193 -6.97 15.60 -1.01
C SER A 193 -7.86 16.04 -2.19
N ARG A 194 -9.13 15.60 -2.22
CA ARG A 194 -10.11 15.80 -3.32
C ARG A 194 -9.61 15.30 -4.69
N LYS A 195 -8.69 14.32 -4.68
CA LYS A 195 -8.06 13.75 -5.88
C LYS A 195 -8.49 12.31 -6.19
N SER A 196 -9.45 11.73 -5.48
CA SER A 196 -9.81 10.31 -5.67
C SER A 196 -11.28 9.96 -5.47
N ASP A 197 -12.11 10.92 -5.08
CA ASP A 197 -13.54 10.80 -4.74
C ASP A 197 -14.45 10.72 -5.97
N THR A 198 -13.89 10.63 -7.18
CA THR A 198 -14.63 10.28 -8.39
C THR A 198 -13.79 9.37 -9.27
N PRO A 199 -14.41 8.53 -10.14
CA PRO A 199 -13.67 7.66 -11.05
C PRO A 199 -12.59 8.36 -11.88
N TYR A 200 -12.88 9.54 -12.44
CA TYR A 200 -11.89 10.29 -13.23
C TYR A 200 -10.76 10.88 -12.38
N LYS A 201 -11.05 11.36 -11.17
CA LYS A 201 -10.01 11.83 -10.25
C LYS A 201 -9.11 10.68 -9.80
N ALA A 202 -9.70 9.56 -9.41
CA ALA A 202 -9.01 8.33 -9.07
C ALA A 202 -8.12 7.83 -10.23
N PHE A 203 -8.65 7.76 -11.45
CA PHE A 203 -7.89 7.45 -12.67
C PHE A 203 -6.58 8.25 -12.74
N LYS A 204 -6.65 9.58 -12.64
CA LYS A 204 -5.47 10.43 -12.72
C LYS A 204 -4.49 10.14 -11.57
N ARG A 205 -4.99 10.01 -10.34
CA ARG A 205 -4.15 9.79 -9.17
C ARG A 205 -3.39 8.48 -9.27
N TYR A 206 -4.09 7.37 -9.47
CA TYR A 206 -3.46 6.04 -9.45
C TYR A 206 -2.61 5.78 -10.70
N LEU A 207 -2.96 6.35 -11.86
CA LEU A 207 -2.07 6.35 -13.02
C LEU A 207 -0.77 7.10 -12.71
N SER A 208 -0.86 8.26 -12.05
CA SER A 208 0.31 9.03 -11.65
C SER A 208 1.18 8.27 -10.64
N THR A 209 0.57 7.57 -9.67
CA THR A 209 1.30 6.73 -8.71
C THR A 209 2.03 5.57 -9.39
N VAL A 210 1.35 4.77 -10.21
CA VAL A 210 1.97 3.57 -10.83
C VAL A 210 3.09 3.92 -11.79
N ILE A 211 3.02 5.08 -12.46
CA ILE A 211 4.10 5.57 -13.32
C ILE A 211 5.34 5.94 -12.49
N ARG A 212 5.18 6.68 -11.39
CA ARG A 212 6.31 7.01 -10.50
C ARG A 212 6.98 5.78 -9.92
N VAL A 213 6.17 4.84 -9.43
CA VAL A 213 6.67 3.55 -8.90
C VAL A 213 7.38 2.75 -9.99
N ASN A 214 6.89 2.78 -11.24
CA ASN A 214 7.58 2.13 -12.35
C ASN A 214 8.94 2.77 -12.66
N HIS A 215 9.09 4.10 -12.57
CA HIS A 215 10.42 4.72 -12.69
C HIS A 215 11.36 4.24 -11.58
N TRP A 216 10.89 4.10 -10.34
CA TRP A 216 11.68 3.55 -9.23
C TRP A 216 12.15 2.10 -9.46
N TYR A 217 11.42 1.32 -10.26
CA TYR A 217 11.83 -0.03 -10.65
C TYR A 217 12.81 -0.06 -11.83
N LEU A 218 12.91 1.02 -12.61
CA LEU A 218 13.67 1.05 -13.86
C LEU A 218 14.98 1.84 -13.76
N GLU A 219 15.05 2.82 -12.87
CA GLU A 219 16.16 3.78 -12.80
C GLU A 219 16.75 3.85 -11.38
N ASP A 220 17.97 4.39 -11.24
CA ASP A 220 18.58 4.63 -9.92
C ASP A 220 17.89 5.84 -9.24
N PRO A 221 17.17 5.65 -8.11
CA PRO A 221 16.46 6.75 -7.45
C PRO A 221 17.39 7.67 -6.64
N TRP A 222 18.68 7.34 -6.49
CA TRP A 222 19.69 8.23 -5.89
C TRP A 222 20.37 9.14 -6.91
N ASP A 223 20.32 8.83 -8.21
CA ASP A 223 20.92 9.66 -9.25
C ASP A 223 19.97 10.82 -9.63
N ARG A 224 20.36 12.05 -9.32
CA ARG A 224 19.59 13.29 -9.60
C ARG A 224 19.17 13.46 -11.06
N ARG A 225 19.83 12.79 -11.99
CA ARG A 225 19.54 12.87 -13.42
C ARG A 225 18.33 12.02 -13.81
N THR A 226 17.97 11.02 -13.01
CA THR A 226 16.88 10.08 -13.32
C THR A 226 15.51 10.69 -13.03
N GLN A 227 14.47 10.17 -13.70
CA GLN A 227 13.10 10.50 -13.38
C GLN A 227 12.70 9.89 -12.03
N ALA A 228 13.24 8.73 -11.67
CA ALA A 228 13.01 8.12 -10.36
C ALA A 228 13.38 9.05 -9.19
N HIS A 229 14.52 9.75 -9.26
CA HIS A 229 14.92 10.72 -8.23
C HIS A 229 13.96 11.90 -8.14
N ARG A 230 13.61 12.50 -9.29
CA ARG A 230 12.65 13.61 -9.35
C ARG A 230 11.29 13.23 -8.78
N ASP A 231 10.85 12.00 -9.06
CA ASP A 231 9.60 11.46 -8.54
C ASP A 231 9.63 11.29 -7.01
N ILE A 232 10.76 10.84 -6.43
CA ILE A 232 10.93 10.78 -4.98
C ILE A 232 10.78 12.17 -4.35
N GLU A 233 11.46 13.19 -4.89
CA GLU A 233 11.38 14.56 -4.38
C GLU A 233 9.97 15.13 -4.51
N GLU A 234 9.29 14.90 -5.64
CA GLU A 234 7.90 15.34 -5.83
C GLU A 234 6.95 14.67 -4.83
N VAL A 235 7.10 13.37 -4.59
CA VAL A 235 6.27 12.63 -3.62
C VAL A 235 6.49 13.14 -2.21
N ARG A 236 7.74 13.38 -1.79
CA ARG A 236 8.04 13.97 -0.47
C ARG A 236 7.39 15.35 -0.31
N ASN A 237 7.49 16.19 -1.34
CA ASN A 237 6.84 17.50 -1.33
C ASN A 237 5.31 17.40 -1.24
N MET A 238 4.69 16.44 -1.94
CA MET A 238 3.26 16.18 -1.85
C MET A 238 2.85 15.70 -0.45
N HIS A 239 3.61 14.79 0.16
CA HIS A 239 3.37 14.32 1.52
C HIS A 239 3.53 15.45 2.54
N LEU A 240 4.59 16.26 2.44
CA LEU A 240 4.82 17.41 3.32
C LEU A 240 3.70 18.44 3.21
N ALA A 241 3.26 18.77 1.98
CA ALA A 241 2.15 19.70 1.78
C ALA A 241 0.84 19.19 2.41
N MET A 242 0.56 17.89 2.27
CA MET A 242 -0.63 17.29 2.88
C MET A 242 -0.50 17.20 4.40
N ARG A 243 0.68 16.85 4.92
CA ARG A 243 1.00 16.82 6.36
C ARG A 243 0.76 18.19 6.99
N ARG A 244 1.33 19.25 6.43
CA ARG A 244 1.10 20.64 6.89
C ARG A 244 -0.37 21.00 6.91
N ARG A 245 -1.13 20.60 5.88
CA ARG A 245 -2.58 20.84 5.82
C ARG A 245 -3.31 20.09 6.95
N LEU A 246 -3.00 18.83 7.19
CA LEU A 246 -3.59 18.03 8.28
C LEU A 246 -3.26 18.64 9.64
N CYS A 247 -2.00 19.02 9.85
CA CYS A 247 -1.53 19.67 11.07
C CYS A 247 -2.14 21.07 11.24
N SER A 248 -2.63 21.74 10.21
CA SER A 248 -3.35 23.02 10.35
C SER A 248 -4.81 22.88 10.78
N TYR A 249 -5.37 21.65 10.77
CA TYR A 249 -6.77 21.39 11.09
C TYR A 249 -6.92 20.67 12.42
N ASP A 250 -7.97 21.02 13.17
CA ASP A 250 -8.44 20.19 14.28
C ASP A 250 -9.16 18.92 13.76
N ASN A 251 -9.52 18.03 14.69
CA ASN A 251 -10.15 16.76 14.34
C ASN A 251 -11.55 16.91 13.73
N LYS A 252 -12.33 17.92 14.15
CA LYS A 252 -13.68 18.19 13.62
C LYS A 252 -13.59 18.73 12.18
N GLN A 253 -12.62 19.59 11.90
CA GLN A 253 -12.35 20.12 10.56
C GLN A 253 -11.91 19.01 9.60
N ILE A 254 -11.07 18.08 10.06
CA ILE A 254 -10.70 16.89 9.28
C ILE A 254 -11.95 16.05 8.98
N ASP A 255 -12.79 15.78 9.98
CA ASP A 255 -14.00 14.99 9.80
C ASP A 255 -14.96 15.62 8.80
N ALA A 256 -15.29 16.91 8.98
CA ALA A 256 -16.15 17.65 8.06
C ALA A 256 -15.57 17.70 6.63
N GLY A 257 -14.26 17.95 6.51
CA GLY A 257 -13.59 17.99 5.21
C GLY A 257 -13.44 16.62 4.55
N SER A 258 -13.59 15.52 5.29
CA SER A 258 -13.55 14.15 4.79
C SER A 258 -14.91 13.57 4.41
N GLN A 259 -16.00 14.33 4.56
CA GLN A 259 -17.31 13.91 4.08
C GLN A 259 -17.39 13.96 2.54
N ILE A 260 -18.07 12.97 1.97
CA ILE A 260 -18.36 12.86 0.54
C ILE A 260 -19.85 13.18 0.33
N LEU A 261 -20.15 14.21 -0.46
CA LEU A 261 -21.52 14.71 -0.63
C LEU A 261 -22.44 13.70 -1.33
N GLN A 262 -21.92 12.96 -2.31
CA GLN A 262 -22.67 11.95 -3.07
C GLN A 262 -22.03 10.58 -2.87
N LEU A 263 -22.31 9.98 -1.71
CA LEU A 263 -21.85 8.63 -1.38
C LEU A 263 -22.55 7.59 -2.28
N TYR A 264 -21.78 6.56 -2.63
CA TYR A 264 -22.27 5.40 -3.37
C TYR A 264 -21.61 4.16 -2.79
N CYS A 265 -22.39 3.40 -2.01
CA CYS A 265 -21.95 2.25 -1.21
C CYS A 265 -23.03 1.15 -1.25
N PRO A 266 -23.23 0.50 -2.42
CA PRO A 266 -24.36 -0.40 -2.63
C PRO A 266 -24.27 -1.73 -1.87
N LEU A 267 -23.12 -2.09 -1.29
CA LEU A 267 -22.94 -3.34 -0.57
C LEU A 267 -22.71 -3.17 0.93
N GLN A 268 -22.76 -1.95 1.46
CA GLN A 268 -22.44 -1.64 2.85
C GLN A 268 -23.06 -2.63 3.86
N GLU A 269 -24.38 -2.89 3.76
CA GLU A 269 -25.07 -3.80 4.69
C GLU A 269 -24.59 -5.25 4.56
N VAL A 270 -24.41 -5.72 3.32
CA VAL A 270 -23.94 -7.09 3.03
C VAL A 270 -22.51 -7.28 3.53
N LEU A 271 -21.63 -6.31 3.27
CA LEU A 271 -20.23 -6.35 3.67
C LEU A 271 -20.07 -6.29 5.19
N LEU A 272 -20.77 -5.39 5.87
CA LEU A 272 -20.71 -5.31 7.33
C LEU A 272 -21.20 -6.59 8.00
N LYS A 273 -22.19 -7.27 7.42
CA LYS A 273 -22.63 -8.57 7.91
C LYS A 273 -21.54 -9.63 7.72
N ASP A 274 -21.06 -9.83 6.50
CA ASP A 274 -20.03 -10.84 6.22
C ASP A 274 -18.75 -10.59 7.04
N PHE A 275 -18.32 -9.34 7.19
CA PHE A 275 -17.14 -9.00 8.00
C PHE A 275 -17.35 -9.27 9.48
N ARG A 276 -18.50 -8.93 10.06
CA ARG A 276 -18.81 -9.28 11.46
C ARG A 276 -18.81 -10.78 11.70
N ASP A 277 -19.30 -11.56 10.73
CA ASP A 277 -19.39 -13.01 10.83
C ASP A 277 -18.03 -13.70 10.61
N SER A 278 -17.11 -13.08 9.85
CA SER A 278 -15.85 -13.71 9.44
C SER A 278 -14.58 -13.13 10.09
N CYS A 279 -14.59 -11.90 10.58
CA CYS A 279 -13.39 -11.24 11.09
C CYS A 279 -13.25 -11.42 12.61
N PRO A 280 -12.02 -11.53 13.13
CA PRO A 280 -11.78 -11.53 14.57
C PRO A 280 -12.14 -10.18 15.19
N VAL A 281 -12.56 -10.22 16.46
CA VAL A 281 -12.78 -9.02 17.27
C VAL A 281 -11.43 -8.52 17.78
N ALA A 282 -11.13 -7.24 17.59
CA ALA A 282 -9.91 -6.65 18.10
C ALA A 282 -9.90 -6.63 19.64
N SER A 283 -8.76 -6.96 20.23
CA SER A 283 -8.51 -6.70 21.65
C SER A 283 -8.27 -5.20 21.87
N ASP A 284 -8.48 -4.74 23.10
CA ASP A 284 -8.07 -3.39 23.49
C ASP A 284 -6.57 -3.20 23.20
N PHE A 285 -6.23 -2.00 22.72
CA PHE A 285 -4.83 -1.63 22.46
C PHE A 285 -4.09 -2.52 21.45
N GLN A 286 -4.80 -3.19 20.55
CA GLN A 286 -4.17 -4.07 19.56
C GLN A 286 -3.58 -3.31 18.35
N CYS A 287 -4.20 -2.20 17.92
CA CYS A 287 -3.83 -1.48 16.71
C CYS A 287 -3.66 0.03 16.99
N PRO A 288 -2.44 0.59 16.89
CA PRO A 288 -2.19 2.01 17.16
C PRO A 288 -3.14 2.97 16.42
N PHE A 289 -3.50 2.63 15.17
CA PHE A 289 -4.35 3.44 14.31
C PHE A 289 -5.83 3.48 14.70
N THR A 290 -6.28 2.59 15.59
CA THR A 290 -7.65 2.62 16.14
C THR A 290 -7.68 3.02 17.62
N MET A 291 -6.53 2.96 18.30
CA MET A 291 -6.40 3.32 19.72
C MET A 291 -6.45 4.81 19.97
N THR A 292 -5.72 5.57 19.16
CA THR A 292 -5.61 7.02 19.28
C THR A 292 -5.66 7.64 17.90
N ARG A 293 -6.29 8.80 17.83
CA ARG A 293 -6.31 9.58 16.61
C ARG A 293 -5.02 10.37 16.51
N THR A 294 -4.41 10.35 15.34
CA THR A 294 -3.23 11.17 15.05
C THR A 294 -3.42 11.90 13.74
N LYS A 295 -2.71 13.01 13.55
CA LYS A 295 -2.59 13.56 12.20
C LYS A 295 -1.88 12.53 11.32
N SER A 296 -2.47 12.24 10.16
CA SER A 296 -1.91 11.25 9.24
C SER A 296 -0.64 11.75 8.53
N LEU A 297 0.00 10.87 7.77
CA LEU A 297 1.34 11.03 7.17
C LEU A 297 2.44 11.20 8.23
N ASN A 298 2.30 10.47 9.34
CA ASN A 298 3.35 10.25 10.33
C ASN A 298 4.24 9.04 9.94
N GLN A 299 5.32 8.76 10.68
CA GLN A 299 6.22 7.64 10.38
C GLN A 299 5.49 6.28 10.40
N GLY A 300 4.50 6.12 11.28
CA GLY A 300 3.67 4.91 11.33
C GLY A 300 2.84 4.70 10.06
N ASP A 301 2.20 5.77 9.57
CA ASP A 301 1.44 5.76 8.30
C ASP A 301 2.34 5.46 7.10
N MET A 302 3.54 6.03 7.08
CA MET A 302 4.51 5.77 6.01
C MET A 302 4.98 4.31 6.04
N SER A 303 5.23 3.77 7.23
CA SER A 303 5.59 2.36 7.45
C SER A 303 4.49 1.40 6.98
N ILE A 304 3.24 1.61 7.41
CA ILE A 304 2.13 0.74 7.02
C ILE A 304 1.77 0.89 5.53
N THR A 305 1.97 2.07 4.95
CA THR A 305 1.84 2.26 3.50
C THR A 305 2.90 1.46 2.74
N GLN A 306 4.14 1.41 3.24
CA GLN A 306 5.20 0.56 2.68
C GLN A 306 4.83 -0.93 2.76
N CYS A 307 4.20 -1.38 3.86
CA CYS A 307 3.61 -2.72 3.95
C CYS A 307 2.58 -2.95 2.83
N GLY A 308 1.73 -1.97 2.51
CA GLY A 308 0.82 -2.09 1.36
C GLY A 308 1.51 -2.31 0.01
N PHE A 309 2.75 -1.85 -0.17
CA PHE A 309 3.48 -2.04 -1.42
C PHE A 309 4.14 -3.42 -1.56
N ILE A 310 4.38 -4.12 -0.45
CA ILE A 310 5.17 -5.37 -0.42
C ILE A 310 4.41 -6.57 0.16
N GLY A 311 3.47 -6.35 1.08
CA GLY A 311 2.98 -7.38 2.00
C GLY A 311 2.30 -8.55 1.30
N LEU A 312 1.36 -8.27 0.41
CA LEU A 312 0.65 -9.32 -0.33
C LEU A 312 1.58 -10.10 -1.27
N ILE A 313 2.65 -9.47 -1.77
CA ILE A 313 3.64 -10.12 -2.64
C ILE A 313 4.52 -11.07 -1.84
N VAL A 314 4.94 -10.64 -0.66
CA VAL A 314 5.88 -11.38 0.21
C VAL A 314 5.21 -12.57 0.91
N LEU A 315 3.90 -12.49 1.19
CA LEU A 315 3.16 -13.60 1.80
C LEU A 315 2.41 -14.48 0.80
N TYR A 316 1.91 -13.92 -0.29
CA TYR A 316 1.01 -14.62 -1.21
C TYR A 316 1.41 -14.43 -2.68
N PRO A 317 2.69 -14.64 -3.07
CA PRO A 317 3.16 -14.35 -4.43
C PRO A 317 2.34 -15.09 -5.50
N GLU A 318 2.01 -16.36 -5.26
CA GLU A 318 1.25 -17.20 -6.20
C GLU A 318 -0.17 -16.67 -6.47
N GLN A 319 -0.81 -16.03 -5.47
CA GLN A 319 -2.13 -15.42 -5.62
C GLN A 319 -2.11 -14.22 -6.58
N PHE A 320 -0.93 -13.72 -6.93
CA PHE A 320 -0.79 -12.63 -7.89
C PHE A 320 -0.05 -13.06 -9.17
N GLY A 321 0.12 -14.37 -9.37
CA GLY A 321 0.77 -14.96 -10.52
C GLY A 321 2.29 -14.89 -10.49
N LEU A 322 2.89 -14.65 -9.32
CA LEU A 322 4.33 -14.75 -9.12
C LEU A 322 4.67 -16.17 -8.68
N HIS A 323 4.91 -17.03 -9.67
CA HIS A 323 5.36 -18.41 -9.47
C HIS A 323 6.87 -18.50 -9.68
N ASN A 324 7.51 -19.52 -9.12
CA ASN A 324 8.96 -19.74 -9.22
C ASN A 324 9.79 -18.57 -8.64
N VAL A 325 9.32 -18.00 -7.54
CA VAL A 325 10.03 -16.95 -6.80
C VAL A 325 10.86 -17.60 -5.70
N CYS A 326 12.14 -17.25 -5.61
CA CYS A 326 13.02 -17.65 -4.52
C CYS A 326 13.04 -16.62 -3.38
N ASP A 327 13.45 -17.06 -2.19
CA ASP A 327 13.53 -16.20 -1.01
C ASP A 327 14.53 -15.06 -1.21
N GLU A 328 15.63 -15.29 -1.95
CA GLU A 328 16.61 -14.26 -2.26
C GLU A 328 16.03 -13.13 -3.13
N ASP A 329 15.10 -13.45 -4.03
CA ASP A 329 14.41 -12.44 -4.84
C ASP A 329 13.40 -11.64 -4.01
N LEU A 330 12.65 -12.30 -3.12
CA LEU A 330 11.74 -11.62 -2.19
C LEU A 330 12.52 -10.73 -1.22
N GLU A 331 13.64 -11.22 -0.69
CA GLU A 331 14.50 -10.45 0.19
C GLU A 331 15.12 -9.24 -0.54
N ALA A 332 15.55 -9.42 -1.79
CA ALA A 332 16.03 -8.33 -2.63
C ALA A 332 14.92 -7.30 -2.93
N PHE A 333 13.70 -7.74 -3.19
CA PHE A 333 12.53 -6.86 -3.37
C PHE A 333 12.21 -6.08 -2.10
N CYS A 334 12.26 -6.73 -0.93
CA CYS A 334 12.12 -6.07 0.37
C CYS A 334 13.25 -5.06 0.62
N HIS A 335 14.50 -5.40 0.31
CA HIS A 335 15.64 -4.50 0.45
C HIS A 335 15.55 -3.29 -0.48
N MET A 336 15.06 -3.48 -1.71
CA MET A 336 14.72 -2.39 -2.62
C MET A 336 13.67 -1.46 -1.99
N TRP A 337 12.57 -2.01 -1.47
CA TRP A 337 11.54 -1.21 -0.81
C TRP A 337 12.03 -0.55 0.48
N ARG A 338 12.97 -1.17 1.22
CA ARG A 338 13.65 -0.54 2.36
C ARG A 338 14.40 0.73 1.91
N GLY A 339 15.14 0.65 0.81
CA GLY A 339 15.82 1.79 0.18
C GLY A 339 14.85 2.88 -0.27
N LEU A 340 13.74 2.51 -0.92
CA LEU A 340 12.71 3.47 -1.33
C LEU A 340 12.03 4.14 -0.13
N GLY A 341 11.73 3.40 0.94
CA GLY A 341 11.20 3.97 2.18
C GLY A 341 12.16 4.97 2.83
N TYR A 342 13.46 4.63 2.87
CA TYR A 342 14.49 5.54 3.34
C TYR A 342 14.50 6.86 2.55
N LEU A 343 14.47 6.76 1.21
CA LEU A 343 14.44 7.90 0.30
C LEU A 343 13.19 8.77 0.46
N LEU A 344 12.04 8.15 0.73
CA LEU A 344 10.76 8.80 1.00
C LEU A 344 10.68 9.46 2.40
N GLY A 345 11.73 9.35 3.22
CA GLY A 345 11.83 10.01 4.51
C GLY A 345 11.48 9.13 5.72
N VAL A 346 11.28 7.82 5.54
CA VAL A 346 11.00 6.90 6.65
C VAL A 346 12.29 6.64 7.44
N GLU A 347 12.30 6.89 8.74
CA GLU A 347 13.45 6.57 9.59
C GLU A 347 13.71 5.07 9.63
N ASP A 348 14.97 4.66 9.73
CA ASP A 348 15.37 3.24 9.66
C ASP A 348 14.67 2.39 10.74
N ARG A 349 14.43 2.95 11.93
CA ARG A 349 13.72 2.26 13.01
C ARG A 349 12.23 2.03 12.72
N TYR A 350 11.63 2.83 11.84
CA TYR A 350 10.23 2.73 11.42
C TYR A 350 10.06 2.12 10.03
N ASN A 351 11.15 1.82 9.32
CA ASN A 351 11.09 1.21 8.01
C ASN A 351 10.54 -0.23 8.11
N PHE A 352 9.42 -0.50 7.45
CA PHE A 352 8.72 -1.77 7.55
C PHE A 352 9.57 -2.93 7.01
N CYS A 353 10.42 -2.63 6.02
CA CYS A 353 11.28 -3.60 5.34
C CYS A 353 12.67 -3.77 6.00
N ARG A 354 12.85 -3.39 7.27
CA ARG A 354 14.13 -3.58 7.99
C ARG A 354 14.30 -5.03 8.49
N GLY A 355 15.54 -5.50 8.63
CA GLY A 355 15.82 -6.86 9.10
C GLY A 355 15.71 -7.92 8.00
N SER A 356 15.55 -9.17 8.40
CA SER A 356 15.49 -10.35 7.52
C SER A 356 14.12 -10.52 6.84
N LEU A 357 14.07 -11.31 5.76
CA LEU A 357 12.81 -11.66 5.09
C LEU A 357 11.79 -12.29 6.05
N LEU A 358 12.23 -13.20 6.94
CA LEU A 358 11.37 -13.86 7.93
C LEU A 358 10.73 -12.85 8.89
N GLU A 359 11.48 -11.86 9.37
CA GLU A 359 10.93 -10.81 10.23
C GLU A 359 9.91 -9.94 9.47
N ILE A 360 10.18 -9.64 8.19
CA ILE A 360 9.25 -8.87 7.37
C ILE A 360 7.97 -9.68 7.12
N GLN A 361 8.07 -10.96 6.76
CA GLN A 361 6.92 -11.86 6.62
C GLN A 361 6.09 -11.93 7.90
N GLN A 362 6.76 -12.07 9.06
CA GLN A 362 6.07 -12.08 10.35
C GLN A 362 5.32 -10.76 10.60
N ARG A 363 5.93 -9.60 10.32
CA ARG A 363 5.25 -8.30 10.43
C ARG A 363 4.05 -8.19 9.50
N VAL A 364 4.17 -8.63 8.25
CA VAL A 364 3.04 -8.61 7.31
C VAL A 364 1.92 -9.50 7.83
N LYS A 365 2.23 -10.71 8.29
CA LYS A 365 1.25 -11.66 8.84
C LYS A 365 0.53 -11.03 10.03
N ASP A 366 1.29 -10.48 10.97
CA ASP A 366 0.72 -9.84 12.15
C ASP A 366 -0.13 -8.61 11.78
N THR A 367 0.28 -7.85 10.75
CA THR A 367 -0.50 -6.72 10.24
C THR A 367 -1.85 -7.19 9.71
N LEU A 368 -1.86 -8.25 8.90
CA LEU A 368 -3.09 -8.77 8.32
C LEU A 368 -4.02 -9.35 9.40
N GLU A 369 -3.49 -10.18 10.29
CA GLU A 369 -4.28 -10.89 11.30
C GLU A 369 -4.80 -9.96 12.41
N TYR A 370 -3.95 -9.08 12.94
CA TYR A 370 -4.28 -8.32 14.15
C TYR A 370 -4.73 -6.89 13.87
N TRP A 371 -4.41 -6.32 12.69
CA TRP A 371 -4.83 -4.95 12.36
C TRP A 371 -5.86 -4.93 11.24
N ILE A 372 -5.57 -5.53 10.08
CA ILE A 372 -6.43 -5.41 8.90
C ILE A 372 -7.74 -6.19 9.06
N LYS A 373 -7.68 -7.48 9.41
CA LYS A 373 -8.89 -8.31 9.56
C LYS A 373 -9.88 -7.70 10.57
N PRO A 374 -9.49 -7.30 11.79
CA PRO A 374 -10.43 -6.62 12.69
C PRO A 374 -10.95 -5.29 12.14
N ASN A 375 -10.11 -4.50 11.46
CA ASN A 375 -10.52 -3.21 10.90
C ASN A 375 -11.55 -3.35 9.75
N LEU A 376 -11.63 -4.49 9.07
CA LEU A 376 -12.64 -4.73 8.04
C LEU A 376 -14.07 -4.69 8.61
N SER A 377 -14.26 -5.07 9.87
CA SER A 377 -15.56 -4.95 10.58
C SER A 377 -15.94 -3.49 10.89
N LEU A 378 -15.03 -2.54 10.68
CA LEU A 378 -15.18 -1.12 11.00
C LEU A 378 -15.21 -0.22 9.74
N VAL A 379 -15.36 -0.81 8.55
CA VAL A 379 -15.37 -0.06 7.29
C VAL A 379 -16.57 0.88 7.18
N THR A 380 -16.35 2.06 6.61
CA THR A 380 -17.36 3.12 6.48
C THR A 380 -17.94 3.18 5.06
N PRO A 381 -19.06 3.88 4.84
CA PRO A 381 -19.57 4.14 3.49
C PRO A 381 -18.53 4.80 2.55
N GLU A 382 -17.69 5.69 3.08
CA GLU A 382 -16.61 6.33 2.33
C GLU A 382 -15.57 5.30 1.85
N TRP A 383 -15.31 4.25 2.63
CA TRP A 383 -14.40 3.17 2.25
C TRP A 383 -14.89 2.49 0.97
N GLU A 384 -16.16 2.08 0.94
CA GLU A 384 -16.74 1.43 -0.25
C GLU A 384 -16.75 2.38 -1.45
N HIS A 385 -17.17 3.63 -1.25
CA HIS A 385 -17.22 4.63 -2.31
C HIS A 385 -15.85 4.90 -2.94
N MET A 386 -14.81 5.05 -2.12
CA MET A 386 -13.45 5.32 -2.60
C MET A 386 -12.88 4.13 -3.38
N LEU A 387 -13.19 2.90 -2.97
CA LEU A 387 -12.83 1.69 -3.72
C LEU A 387 -13.59 1.60 -5.05
N ILE A 388 -14.87 1.93 -5.08
CA ILE A 388 -15.64 1.97 -6.33
C ILE A 388 -15.02 2.99 -7.29
N CYS A 389 -14.67 4.18 -6.81
CA CYS A 389 -14.02 5.21 -7.62
C CYS A 389 -12.68 4.73 -8.18
N LEU A 390 -11.86 4.09 -7.34
CA LEU A 390 -10.58 3.53 -7.76
C LEU A 390 -10.76 2.48 -8.86
N TRP A 391 -11.62 1.48 -8.68
CA TRP A 391 -11.82 0.42 -9.68
C TRP A 391 -12.53 0.91 -10.95
N LYS A 392 -13.51 1.82 -10.84
CA LYS A 392 -14.10 2.50 -12.01
C LYS A 392 -13.02 3.28 -12.78
N GLY A 393 -12.09 3.95 -12.09
CA GLY A 393 -10.98 4.69 -12.68
C GLY A 393 -9.93 3.80 -13.35
N LEU A 394 -9.55 2.67 -12.74
CA LEU A 394 -8.63 1.70 -13.34
C LEU A 394 -9.17 1.12 -14.66
N ARG A 395 -10.49 0.87 -14.75
CA ARG A 395 -11.15 0.40 -15.97
C ARG A 395 -11.10 1.36 -17.15
N TYR A 396 -10.63 2.60 -16.97
CA TYR A 396 -10.38 3.51 -18.09
C TYR A 396 -9.17 3.10 -18.93
N TYR A 397 -8.27 2.28 -18.40
CA TYR A 397 -7.05 1.88 -19.10
C TYR A 397 -6.61 0.43 -18.89
N LEU A 398 -7.03 -0.25 -17.83
CA LEU A 398 -6.74 -1.67 -17.60
C LEU A 398 -7.96 -2.54 -17.91
N PRO A 399 -7.78 -3.73 -18.50
CA PRO A 399 -8.84 -4.72 -18.71
C PRO A 399 -9.16 -5.44 -17.39
N THR A 400 -9.65 -4.70 -16.40
CA THR A 400 -9.94 -5.19 -15.05
C THR A 400 -11.44 -5.35 -14.79
N SER A 401 -11.80 -6.21 -13.83
CA SER A 401 -13.17 -6.52 -13.44
C SER A 401 -13.77 -5.49 -12.44
N THR A 402 -14.91 -5.81 -11.81
CA THR A 402 -15.58 -4.92 -10.85
C THR A 402 -14.87 -4.94 -9.49
N TYR A 403 -15.06 -3.91 -8.67
CA TYR A 403 -14.51 -3.89 -7.31
C TYR A 403 -15.04 -5.06 -6.46
N ARG A 404 -16.26 -5.53 -6.71
CA ARG A 404 -16.90 -6.65 -6.00
C ARG A 404 -16.12 -7.95 -6.18
N VAL A 405 -15.68 -8.24 -7.41
CA VAL A 405 -14.88 -9.42 -7.72
C VAL A 405 -13.49 -9.34 -7.06
N HIS A 406 -12.87 -8.16 -7.07
CA HIS A 406 -11.57 -7.97 -6.42
C HIS A 406 -11.65 -8.01 -4.90
N LEU A 407 -12.71 -7.45 -4.31
CA LEU A 407 -12.95 -7.53 -2.88
C LEU A 407 -13.14 -8.98 -2.45
N LEU A 408 -13.94 -9.76 -3.19
CA LEU A 408 -14.10 -11.19 -2.93
C LEU A 408 -12.75 -11.93 -3.06
N TYR A 409 -11.97 -11.61 -4.10
CA TYR A 409 -10.64 -12.19 -4.28
C TYR A 409 -9.70 -11.88 -3.11
N PHE A 410 -9.62 -10.60 -2.70
CA PHE A 410 -8.84 -10.17 -1.55
C PHE A 410 -9.27 -10.88 -0.25
N CYS A 411 -10.57 -10.95 0.01
CA CYS A 411 -11.09 -11.66 1.17
C CYS A 411 -10.76 -13.16 1.12
N ASN A 412 -10.76 -13.78 -0.07
CA ASN A 412 -10.33 -15.17 -0.23
C ASN A 412 -8.83 -15.34 0.09
N VAL A 413 -7.97 -14.40 -0.33
CA VAL A 413 -6.54 -14.40 0.04
C VAL A 413 -6.35 -14.28 1.55
N LEU A 414 -7.21 -13.52 2.24
CA LEU A 414 -7.22 -13.41 3.69
C LEU A 414 -7.99 -14.53 4.40
N GLU A 415 -8.49 -15.54 3.67
CA GLU A 415 -9.26 -16.66 4.22
C GLU A 415 -10.55 -16.24 4.94
N LEU A 416 -11.20 -15.16 4.47
CA LEU A 416 -12.46 -14.66 5.00
C LEU A 416 -13.68 -15.24 4.26
N ASN A 417 -14.70 -15.66 5.01
CA ASN A 417 -15.94 -16.20 4.48
C ASN A 417 -16.92 -15.08 4.08
N MET A 418 -16.95 -14.77 2.79
CA MET A 418 -17.78 -13.70 2.21
C MET A 418 -19.02 -14.26 1.49
N LEU A 419 -19.84 -15.04 2.19
CA LEU A 419 -20.99 -15.74 1.59
C LEU A 419 -22.07 -14.77 1.07
N GLY A 420 -22.34 -13.68 1.79
CA GLY A 420 -23.28 -12.64 1.37
C GLY A 420 -22.82 -11.94 0.10
N LEU A 421 -21.55 -11.50 0.07
CA LEU A 421 -20.93 -10.90 -1.10
C LEU A 421 -20.95 -11.87 -2.29
N TYR A 422 -20.53 -13.13 -2.11
CA TYR A 422 -20.55 -14.12 -3.19
C TYR A 422 -21.95 -14.33 -3.76
N LYS A 423 -22.97 -14.47 -2.88
CA LYS A 423 -24.37 -14.61 -3.31
C LYS A 423 -24.87 -13.40 -4.10
N SER A 424 -24.44 -12.21 -3.70
CA SER A 424 -24.82 -10.95 -4.35
C SER A 424 -24.25 -10.78 -5.78
N LEU A 425 -23.19 -11.52 -6.15
CA LEU A 425 -22.57 -11.42 -7.46
C LEU A 425 -23.45 -12.02 -8.57
N SER A 426 -23.42 -11.36 -9.73
CA SER A 426 -24.01 -11.89 -10.96
C SER A 426 -23.29 -13.14 -11.46
N PHE A 427 -23.93 -13.92 -12.35
CA PHE A 427 -23.30 -15.09 -12.98
C PHE A 427 -21.98 -14.72 -13.68
N ARG A 428 -21.96 -13.60 -14.41
CA ARG A 428 -20.75 -13.10 -15.08
C ARG A 428 -19.63 -12.77 -14.09
N GLU A 429 -19.95 -12.12 -12.97
CA GLU A 429 -18.96 -11.80 -11.94
C GLU A 429 -18.39 -13.06 -11.28
N LYS A 430 -19.23 -14.07 -10.99
CA LYS A 430 -18.76 -15.37 -10.48
C LYS A 430 -17.83 -16.07 -11.47
N ALA A 431 -18.17 -16.05 -12.76
CA ALA A 431 -17.31 -16.60 -13.81
C ALA A 431 -15.96 -15.87 -13.89
N ILE A 432 -15.96 -14.53 -13.82
CA ILE A 432 -14.72 -13.73 -13.81
C ILE A 432 -13.89 -14.02 -12.54
N TYR A 433 -14.52 -14.15 -11.37
CA TYR A 433 -13.83 -14.52 -10.13
C TYR A 433 -13.10 -15.86 -10.24
N LEU A 434 -13.80 -16.90 -10.71
CA LEU A 434 -13.22 -18.22 -10.92
C LEU A 434 -12.12 -18.19 -11.99
N TRP A 435 -12.32 -17.41 -13.05
CA TRP A 435 -11.30 -17.18 -14.07
C TRP A 435 -10.06 -16.49 -13.51
N SER A 436 -10.20 -15.49 -12.63
CA SER A 436 -9.06 -14.84 -11.98
C SER A 436 -8.25 -15.84 -11.14
N ILE A 437 -8.92 -16.70 -10.36
CA ILE A 437 -8.25 -17.77 -9.61
C ILE A 437 -7.51 -18.71 -10.57
N PHE A 438 -8.19 -19.18 -11.62
CA PHE A 438 -7.59 -20.08 -12.60
C PHE A 438 -6.36 -19.45 -13.28
N MET A 439 -6.48 -18.18 -13.67
CA MET A 439 -5.42 -17.45 -14.35
C MET A 439 -4.20 -17.26 -13.45
N PHE A 440 -4.37 -16.75 -12.22
CA PHE A 440 -3.24 -16.53 -11.32
C PHE A 440 -2.65 -17.83 -10.78
N MET A 441 -3.47 -18.79 -10.34
CA MET A 441 -2.95 -20.00 -9.68
C MET A 441 -2.39 -21.04 -10.66
N TYR A 442 -2.86 -21.04 -11.92
CA TYR A 442 -2.50 -22.09 -12.88
C TYR A 442 -1.84 -21.54 -14.13
N LEU A 443 -2.47 -20.60 -14.86
CA LEU A 443 -1.90 -20.12 -16.12
C LEU A 443 -0.62 -19.31 -15.91
N ALA A 444 -0.55 -18.48 -14.87
CA ALA A 444 0.62 -17.65 -14.57
C ALA A 444 1.85 -18.47 -14.12
N ARG A 445 1.74 -19.80 -13.94
CA ARG A 445 2.92 -20.68 -13.82
C ARG A 445 3.74 -20.76 -15.09
N LEU A 446 3.11 -20.51 -16.24
CA LEU A 446 3.77 -20.48 -17.53
C LEU A 446 4.45 -19.11 -17.72
N PRO A 447 5.79 -19.04 -17.90
CA PRO A 447 6.50 -17.77 -18.03
C PRO A 447 5.98 -16.89 -19.18
N ILE A 448 5.50 -17.51 -20.27
CA ILE A 448 4.90 -16.80 -21.40
C ILE A 448 3.62 -16.03 -21.01
N VAL A 449 2.82 -16.56 -20.08
CA VAL A 449 1.60 -15.90 -19.60
C VAL A 449 1.97 -14.66 -18.78
N VAL A 450 2.96 -14.77 -17.89
CA VAL A 450 3.48 -13.63 -17.12
C VAL A 450 4.05 -12.56 -18.05
N ALA A 451 4.82 -12.95 -19.07
CA ALA A 451 5.35 -12.04 -20.08
C ALA A 451 4.24 -11.30 -20.84
N ILE A 452 3.17 -12.00 -21.25
CA ILE A 452 1.99 -11.40 -21.89
C ILE A 452 1.30 -10.42 -20.94
N MET A 453 1.08 -10.80 -19.67
CA MET A 453 0.45 -9.92 -18.68
C MET A 453 1.26 -8.63 -18.46
N ASN A 454 2.60 -8.75 -18.38
CA ASN A 454 3.50 -7.61 -18.29
C ASN A 454 3.39 -6.70 -19.51
N ALA A 455 3.44 -7.29 -20.72
CA ALA A 455 3.35 -6.55 -21.97
C ALA A 455 2.00 -5.80 -22.10
N VAL A 456 0.89 -6.47 -21.77
CA VAL A 456 -0.45 -5.87 -21.76
C VAL A 456 -0.53 -4.73 -20.76
N THR A 457 -0.08 -4.93 -19.52
CA THR A 457 -0.10 -3.90 -18.48
C THR A 457 0.70 -2.67 -18.89
N ARG A 458 1.94 -2.85 -19.38
CA ARG A 458 2.80 -1.75 -19.85
C ARG A 458 2.17 -1.01 -21.03
N ARG A 459 1.62 -1.74 -22.01
CA ARG A 459 0.91 -1.14 -23.16
C ARG A 459 -0.28 -0.30 -22.71
N CYS A 460 -1.10 -0.81 -21.79
CA CYS A 460 -2.24 -0.11 -21.23
C CYS A 460 -1.83 1.19 -20.52
N LEU A 461 -0.78 1.15 -19.70
CA LEU A 461 -0.24 2.32 -19.02
C LEU A 461 0.28 3.37 -20.00
N ASN A 462 1.07 2.95 -20.99
CA ASN A 462 1.61 3.84 -22.03
C ASN A 462 0.48 4.51 -22.82
N LEU A 463 -0.58 3.78 -23.17
CA LEU A 463 -1.75 4.36 -23.82
C LEU A 463 -2.46 5.38 -22.91
N ALA A 464 -2.62 5.06 -21.63
CA ALA A 464 -3.31 5.91 -20.66
C ALA A 464 -2.64 7.27 -20.44
N VAL A 465 -1.31 7.25 -20.30
CA VAL A 465 -0.49 8.46 -20.15
C VAL A 465 -0.69 9.39 -21.36
N ASN A 466 -0.80 8.80 -22.55
CA ASN A 466 -0.92 9.50 -23.83
C ASN A 466 -2.38 9.70 -24.30
N PHE A 467 -3.39 9.58 -23.42
CA PHE A 467 -4.76 9.91 -23.80
C PHE A 467 -4.89 11.38 -24.23
N ARG A 468 -5.39 11.60 -25.45
CA ARG A 468 -5.66 12.94 -26.00
C ARG A 468 -6.67 13.73 -25.15
N PRO A 469 -6.63 15.07 -25.20
CA PRO A 469 -7.55 15.93 -24.43
C PRO A 469 -9.04 15.58 -24.60
N GLU A 470 -9.48 15.21 -25.81
CA GLU A 470 -10.88 14.87 -26.10
C GLU A 470 -11.30 13.60 -25.36
N LYS A 471 -10.42 12.58 -25.35
CA LYS A 471 -10.65 11.34 -24.61
C LYS A 471 -10.72 11.61 -23.11
N ARG A 472 -9.81 12.43 -22.58
CA ARG A 472 -9.81 12.85 -21.17
C ARG A 472 -11.09 13.61 -20.80
N HIS A 473 -11.56 14.51 -21.67
CA HIS A 473 -12.82 15.23 -21.48
C HIS A 473 -14.03 14.29 -21.47
N LYS A 474 -14.09 13.33 -22.40
CA LYS A 474 -15.15 12.31 -22.44
C LYS A 474 -15.18 11.45 -21.19
N LEU A 475 -14.01 11.03 -20.68
CA LEU A 475 -13.91 10.26 -19.44
C LEU A 475 -14.36 11.07 -18.23
N LYS A 476 -13.99 12.36 -18.16
CA LYS A 476 -14.47 13.26 -17.11
C LYS A 476 -15.98 13.40 -17.15
N LYS A 477 -16.57 13.73 -18.31
CA LYS A 477 -18.02 13.85 -18.48
C LYS A 477 -18.75 12.58 -18.05
N ARG A 478 -18.27 11.40 -18.46
CA ARG A 478 -18.84 10.11 -18.04
C ARG A 478 -18.76 9.90 -16.52
N SER A 479 -17.66 10.32 -15.89
CA SER A 479 -17.47 10.24 -14.44
C SER A 479 -18.43 11.17 -13.69
N ASP A 480 -18.71 12.35 -14.23
CA ASP A 480 -19.63 13.33 -13.63
C ASP A 480 -21.09 12.88 -13.78
N GLU A 481 -21.43 12.19 -14.87
CA GLU A 481 -22.77 11.64 -15.15
C GLU A 481 -23.07 10.31 -14.42
N ASN A 482 -22.05 9.48 -14.13
CA ASN A 482 -22.21 8.11 -13.61
C ASN A 482 -21.37 7.84 -12.34
N ILE A 483 -21.38 8.77 -11.38
CA ILE A 483 -20.88 8.45 -10.03
C ILE A 483 -21.63 7.20 -9.51
N LEU A 484 -22.94 7.16 -9.79
CA LEU A 484 -23.85 6.01 -9.62
C LEU A 484 -23.53 4.90 -10.63
#